data_AF-A0A7C6L4R9-F1
#
_entry.id   AF-A0A7C6L4R9-F1
#
_cell.length_a   1.000
_cell.length_b   1.000
_cell.length_c   1.000
_cell.angle_alpha   90.00
_cell.angle_beta   90.00
_cell.angle_gamma   90.00
#
_symmetry.space_group_name_H-M   'P 1'
#
loop_
_entity.id
_entity.type
_entity.pdbx_description
1 polymer ?
#
loop_
_entity_poly.entity_id
_entity_poly.type
_entity_poly.pdbx_seq_one_letter_code
_entity_poly.pdbx_strand_id
1 'polypeptide(L)'
;MKKIHLNLVSVVLCVLLLNILTLSAKEPERVILFMIDGLHWQAPEKLNMPVLNSLIKGGTYVQKSYMIIPHHPTVGDYSKFNSCSFPNPMLHEGTIFLKPENKMVQEMISPKYQTAFVVNTSAYSSVGRGFSTCIMDNTLTDNQTLEQAINLLENQEIHFMRVHLQTPGVIGTQIAMGSENKSYARNIFGEGSPYVDAVENADKLLGKFIDYLKKAGKWETSVLIVTSDHGQSKVGWHPMLDEDSWVTPLVFAGSGIARGRRLPYFEHTDLAPTITWLLGAKSPNTDGGSGKAVKEIMENVDAASYDPPQYIKTVNQQIRQYTILLARLVLVAEKDNYVANIISSLSNENLTPEPFYHQDRITDWYKAGSTEHLIKANEIVLLKMQEALHIK
;
A
#
# COMPACT_ATOMS: atom_id res chain seq x y z
N MET A 1 48.45 -51.70 35.93
CA MET A 1 48.47 -51.01 34.62
C MET A 1 47.06 -50.94 34.06
N LYS A 2 46.52 -49.73 33.82
CA LYS A 2 45.70 -49.34 32.65
C LYS A 2 45.17 -47.92 32.91
N LYS A 3 45.83 -46.94 32.29
CA LYS A 3 45.39 -45.55 32.24
C LYS A 3 44.17 -45.47 31.32
N ILE A 4 43.07 -44.94 31.82
CA ILE A 4 41.93 -44.52 31.00
C ILE A 4 42.14 -43.02 30.75
N HIS A 5 42.80 -42.68 29.65
CA HIS A 5 42.75 -41.32 29.10
C HIS A 5 41.46 -41.20 28.31
N LEU A 6 40.40 -40.79 29.00
CA LEU A 6 39.14 -40.43 28.36
C LEU A 6 39.32 -39.03 27.74
N ASN A 7 39.22 -38.99 26.40
CA ASN A 7 39.39 -37.81 25.55
C ASN A 7 38.48 -36.64 25.99
N LEU A 8 39.03 -35.72 26.79
CA LEU A 8 38.38 -34.45 27.14
C LEU A 8 38.15 -33.56 25.89
N VAL A 9 38.94 -33.77 24.83
CA VAL A 9 38.88 -33.00 23.58
C VAL A 9 37.63 -33.33 22.76
N SER A 10 37.14 -34.57 22.78
CA SER A 10 35.94 -34.96 21.99
C SER A 10 34.62 -34.49 22.61
N VAL A 11 34.57 -34.31 23.93
CA VAL A 11 33.37 -33.80 24.62
C VAL A 11 33.26 -32.28 24.44
N VAL A 12 34.38 -31.55 24.45
CA VAL A 12 34.38 -30.10 24.19
C VAL A 12 34.02 -29.80 22.73
N LEU A 13 34.44 -30.63 21.78
CA LEU A 13 34.07 -30.47 20.36
C LEU A 13 32.59 -30.76 20.10
N CYS A 14 31.97 -31.72 20.81
CA CYS A 14 30.53 -31.96 20.71
C CYS A 14 29.69 -30.82 21.29
N VAL A 15 30.13 -30.18 22.38
CA VAL A 15 29.44 -29.02 22.98
C VAL A 15 29.60 -27.76 22.12
N LEU A 16 30.71 -27.61 21.39
CA LEU A 16 30.89 -26.54 20.39
C LEU A 16 30.08 -26.76 19.11
N LEU A 17 29.84 -28.01 18.70
CA LEU A 17 29.00 -28.34 17.52
C LEU A 17 27.49 -28.29 17.82
N LEU A 18 27.07 -28.49 19.08
CA LEU A 18 25.67 -28.36 19.51
C LEU A 18 25.21 -26.91 19.73
N ASN A 19 26.14 -25.95 19.70
CA ASN A 19 25.84 -24.50 19.72
C ASN A 19 25.79 -23.87 18.33
N ILE A 20 25.76 -24.66 17.26
CA ILE A 20 25.09 -24.23 16.02
C ILE A 20 23.59 -24.32 16.32
N LEU A 21 23.17 -23.40 17.19
CA LEU A 21 21.78 -23.01 17.34
C LEU A 21 21.26 -22.85 15.93
N THR A 22 20.15 -23.52 15.66
CA THR A 22 19.19 -23.13 14.65
C THR A 22 19.14 -21.60 14.67
N LEU A 23 19.81 -20.97 13.71
CA LEU A 23 19.70 -19.53 13.49
C LEU A 23 18.32 -19.36 12.87
N SER A 24 17.28 -19.47 13.71
CA SER A 24 15.99 -18.91 13.39
C SER A 24 16.30 -17.48 13.01
N ALA A 25 15.98 -17.09 11.77
CA ALA A 25 16.10 -15.70 11.35
C ALA A 25 15.45 -14.86 12.45
N LYS A 26 16.25 -14.04 13.13
CA LYS A 26 15.76 -13.19 14.21
C LYS A 26 14.72 -12.27 13.59
N GLU A 27 13.53 -12.18 14.18
CA GLU A 27 12.51 -11.22 13.77
C GLU A 27 13.16 -9.83 13.63
N PRO A 28 12.82 -9.06 12.57
CA PRO A 28 13.36 -7.71 12.43
C PRO A 28 12.98 -6.88 13.65
N GLU A 29 13.92 -6.08 14.12
CA GLU A 29 13.68 -5.11 15.20
C GLU A 29 12.78 -3.97 14.72
N ARG A 30 12.83 -3.66 13.41
CA ARG A 30 12.18 -2.48 12.86
C ARG A 30 11.63 -2.73 11.47
N VAL A 31 10.46 -2.18 11.20
CA VAL A 31 9.88 -2.10 9.86
C VAL A 31 9.66 -0.63 9.50
N ILE A 32 10.15 -0.22 8.33
CA ILE A 32 10.03 1.14 7.84
C ILE A 32 9.24 1.13 6.53
N LEU A 33 8.11 1.81 6.50
CA LEU A 33 7.32 2.07 5.31
C LEU A 33 7.71 3.44 4.75
N PHE A 34 8.53 3.45 3.70
CA PHE A 34 8.97 4.65 3.00
C PHE A 34 8.12 4.86 1.74
N MET A 35 7.35 5.94 1.71
CA MET A 35 6.37 6.21 0.67
C MET A 35 6.79 7.39 -0.18
N ILE A 36 6.77 7.19 -1.50
CA ILE A 36 6.94 8.23 -2.51
C ILE A 36 5.55 8.45 -3.11
N ASP A 37 4.87 9.52 -2.71
CA ASP A 37 3.49 9.83 -3.16
C ASP A 37 3.40 9.87 -4.70
N GLY A 38 2.36 9.27 -5.27
CA GLY A 38 2.12 9.26 -6.71
C GLY A 38 3.21 8.58 -7.52
N LEU A 39 3.83 7.51 -7.02
CA LEU A 39 4.87 6.79 -7.76
C LEU A 39 4.23 5.85 -8.80
N HIS A 40 4.35 6.21 -10.08
CA HIS A 40 3.87 5.37 -11.18
C HIS A 40 4.66 4.05 -11.21
N TRP A 41 3.98 2.92 -11.41
CA TRP A 41 4.61 1.59 -11.50
C TRP A 41 5.70 1.43 -12.57
N GLN A 42 5.73 2.28 -13.61
CA GLN A 42 6.78 2.26 -14.64
C GLN A 42 7.98 3.15 -14.29
N ALA A 43 7.89 3.97 -13.25
CA ALA A 43 8.95 4.90 -12.86
C ALA A 43 10.31 4.20 -12.65
N PRO A 44 10.41 3.02 -11.99
CA PRO A 44 11.71 2.35 -11.82
C PRO A 44 12.39 1.96 -13.13
N GLU A 45 11.60 1.69 -14.18
CA GLU A 45 12.09 1.34 -15.52
C GLU A 45 12.39 2.57 -16.38
N LYS A 46 11.60 3.64 -16.23
CA LYS A 46 11.64 4.81 -17.10
C LYS A 46 12.52 5.95 -16.62
N LEU A 47 12.76 6.03 -15.31
CA LEU A 47 13.45 7.15 -14.67
C LEU A 47 14.80 6.72 -14.09
N ASN A 48 15.67 7.68 -13.83
CA ASN A 48 16.94 7.39 -13.17
C ASN A 48 16.74 7.18 -11.65
N MET A 49 16.34 5.97 -11.28
CA MET A 49 16.10 5.56 -9.88
C MET A 49 17.14 4.51 -9.40
N PRO A 50 18.44 4.85 -9.34
CA PRO A 50 19.49 3.88 -9.03
C PRO A 50 19.35 3.25 -7.63
N VAL A 51 18.80 3.97 -6.65
CA VAL A 51 18.63 3.45 -5.29
C VAL A 51 17.52 2.41 -5.27
N LEU A 52 16.32 2.75 -5.73
CA LEU A 52 15.20 1.80 -5.81
C LEU A 52 15.55 0.59 -6.69
N ASN A 53 16.22 0.80 -7.82
CA ASN A 53 16.65 -0.30 -8.69
C ASN A 53 17.71 -1.21 -8.03
N SER A 54 18.52 -0.68 -7.12
CA SER A 54 19.41 -1.49 -6.28
C SER A 54 18.61 -2.33 -5.27
N LEU A 55 17.58 -1.74 -4.63
CA LEU A 55 16.67 -2.47 -3.74
C LEU A 55 15.92 -3.59 -4.47
N ILE A 56 15.47 -3.36 -5.71
CA ILE A 56 14.81 -4.40 -6.53
C ILE A 56 15.73 -5.61 -6.74
N LYS A 57 17.03 -5.38 -6.99
CA LYS A 57 18.02 -6.46 -7.12
C LYS A 57 18.33 -7.13 -5.78
N GLY A 58 18.29 -6.36 -4.69
CA GLY A 58 18.64 -6.79 -3.35
C GLY A 58 17.49 -7.35 -2.52
N GLY A 59 16.26 -7.34 -3.02
CA GLY A 59 15.06 -7.61 -2.24
C GLY A 59 13.97 -8.36 -3.00
N THR A 60 12.76 -8.33 -2.46
CA THR A 60 11.56 -8.89 -3.10
C THR A 60 10.77 -7.75 -3.74
N TYR A 61 10.55 -7.83 -5.04
CA TYR A 61 9.89 -6.79 -5.83
C TYR A 61 8.56 -7.25 -6.41
N VAL A 62 7.55 -6.40 -6.29
CA VAL A 62 6.26 -6.51 -6.97
C VAL A 62 6.16 -5.32 -7.93
N GLN A 63 6.12 -5.60 -9.23
CA GLN A 63 6.04 -4.54 -10.24
C GLN A 63 4.72 -3.77 -10.17
N LYS A 64 3.63 -4.50 -9.92
CA LYS A 64 2.28 -3.96 -9.80
C LYS A 64 1.64 -4.46 -8.51
N SER A 65 1.69 -3.64 -7.47
CA SER A 65 0.88 -3.82 -6.28
C SER A 65 -0.38 -2.96 -6.41
N TYR A 66 -1.50 -3.45 -5.88
CA TYR A 66 -2.83 -2.89 -6.11
C TYR A 66 -3.40 -2.36 -4.80
N MET A 67 -4.00 -1.18 -4.86
CA MET A 67 -4.81 -0.58 -3.80
C MET A 67 -6.17 -0.22 -4.36
N ILE A 68 -7.13 0.05 -3.49
CA ILE A 68 -8.44 0.49 -3.94
C ILE A 68 -8.31 1.79 -4.75
N ILE A 69 -9.23 2.03 -5.69
CA ILE A 69 -9.26 3.28 -6.47
C ILE A 69 -9.09 4.49 -5.54
N PRO A 70 -8.08 5.36 -5.78
CA PRO A 70 -7.83 6.51 -4.94
C PRO A 70 -8.94 7.55 -5.14
N HIS A 71 -9.75 7.72 -4.11
CA HIS A 71 -10.76 8.75 -4.05
C HIS A 71 -10.84 9.30 -2.62
N HIS A 72 -11.08 10.60 -2.52
CA HIS A 72 -11.14 11.33 -1.26
C HIS A 72 -12.46 12.12 -1.19
N PRO A 73 -13.54 11.49 -0.68
CA PRO A 73 -14.77 12.21 -0.40
C PRO A 73 -14.52 13.28 0.67
N THR A 74 -14.92 14.52 0.38
CA THR A 74 -14.85 15.64 1.34
C THR A 74 -16.17 15.83 2.10
N VAL A 75 -17.20 15.08 1.73
CA VAL A 75 -18.55 15.08 2.34
C VAL A 75 -19.00 13.64 2.62
N GLY A 76 -20.06 13.49 3.41
CA GLY A 76 -20.66 12.19 3.74
C GLY A 76 -20.01 11.52 4.96
N ASP A 77 -20.38 10.26 5.20
CA ASP A 77 -19.95 9.54 6.41
C ASP A 77 -18.44 9.26 6.43
N TYR A 78 -17.83 9.03 5.26
CA TYR A 78 -16.39 8.82 5.17
C TYR A 78 -15.60 10.02 5.72
N SER A 79 -15.95 11.24 5.33
CA SER A 79 -15.21 12.45 5.72
C SER A 79 -15.40 12.85 7.19
N LYS A 80 -16.36 12.24 7.90
CA LYS A 80 -16.52 12.41 9.35
C LYS A 80 -15.39 11.74 10.14
N PHE A 81 -14.80 10.68 9.59
CA PHE A 81 -13.81 9.85 10.28
C PHE A 81 -12.44 9.87 9.61
N ASN A 82 -12.38 10.16 8.31
CA ASN A 82 -11.16 10.09 7.51
C ASN A 82 -10.86 11.42 6.83
N SER A 83 -9.58 11.80 6.85
CA SER A 83 -9.06 13.06 6.32
C SER A 83 -8.27 12.91 5.01
N CYS A 84 -8.08 11.67 4.55
CA CYS A 84 -7.27 11.29 3.39
C CYS A 84 -8.02 10.32 2.48
N SER A 85 -7.45 9.99 1.32
CA SER A 85 -8.04 9.07 0.34
C SER A 85 -8.15 7.64 0.88
N PHE A 86 -9.11 6.86 0.37
CA PHE A 86 -9.42 5.49 0.82
C PHE A 86 -8.21 4.54 0.98
N PRO A 87 -7.21 4.54 0.08
CA PRO A 87 -6.06 3.64 0.22
C PRO A 87 -5.33 3.78 1.53
N ASN A 88 -5.29 4.98 2.12
CA ASN A 88 -4.53 5.26 3.33
C ASN A 88 -5.10 4.55 4.58
N PRO A 89 -6.37 4.75 4.99
CA PRO A 89 -6.93 3.99 6.10
C PRO A 89 -6.98 2.50 5.80
N MET A 90 -7.30 2.07 4.57
CA MET A 90 -7.34 0.63 4.22
C MET A 90 -5.99 -0.06 4.34
N LEU A 91 -4.89 0.62 3.96
CA LEU A 91 -3.53 0.13 4.14
C LEU A 91 -3.20 -0.02 5.63
N HIS A 92 -3.53 0.98 6.43
CA HIS A 92 -3.23 0.97 7.86
C HIS A 92 -4.07 -0.04 8.63
N GLU A 93 -5.34 -0.19 8.29
CA GLU A 93 -6.26 -1.14 8.91
C GLU A 93 -6.07 -2.56 8.36
N GLY A 94 -5.49 -2.71 7.17
CA GLY A 94 -5.30 -3.99 6.51
C GLY A 94 -6.62 -4.64 6.09
N THR A 95 -7.64 -3.85 5.76
CA THR A 95 -8.96 -4.32 5.32
C THR A 95 -9.62 -3.32 4.38
N ILE A 96 -10.46 -3.80 3.47
CA ILE A 96 -11.33 -2.93 2.65
C ILE A 96 -12.64 -2.55 3.37
N PHE A 97 -12.89 -3.10 4.56
CA PHE A 97 -14.10 -2.86 5.34
C PHE A 97 -13.86 -1.80 6.43
N LEU A 98 -13.95 -0.54 6.04
CA LEU A 98 -13.74 0.59 6.93
C LEU A 98 -14.85 0.70 7.98
N LYS A 99 -14.49 0.61 9.26
CA LYS A 99 -15.38 0.77 10.41
C LYS A 99 -14.70 1.61 11.49
N PRO A 100 -15.43 2.45 12.26
CA PRO A 100 -14.84 3.30 13.30
C PRO A 100 -13.99 2.56 14.34
N GLU A 101 -14.36 1.31 14.66
CA GLU A 101 -13.69 0.45 15.63
C GLU A 101 -12.43 -0.26 15.11
N ASN A 102 -12.15 -0.20 13.81
CA ASN A 102 -10.99 -0.86 13.22
C ASN A 102 -9.71 -0.38 13.87
N LYS A 103 -8.78 -1.33 14.05
CA LYS A 103 -7.42 -1.02 14.51
C LYS A 103 -6.51 -0.74 13.32
N MET A 104 -5.58 0.19 13.51
CA MET A 104 -4.51 0.44 12.55
C MET A 104 -3.21 -0.26 12.97
N VAL A 105 -2.32 -0.55 12.02
CA VAL A 105 -1.03 -1.22 12.22
C VAL A 105 -0.22 -0.65 13.39
N GLN A 106 -0.14 0.67 13.52
CA GLN A 106 0.57 1.33 14.60
C GLN A 106 -0.05 1.08 15.98
N GLU A 107 -1.37 0.91 16.09
CA GLU A 107 -2.05 0.59 17.37
C GLU A 107 -1.71 -0.81 17.87
N MET A 108 -1.28 -1.71 16.97
CA MET A 108 -0.85 -3.06 17.33
C MET A 108 0.59 -3.11 17.86
N ILE A 109 1.36 -2.04 17.65
CA ILE A 109 2.80 -1.97 17.91
C ILE A 109 3.10 -0.98 19.05
N SER A 110 2.44 0.17 19.05
CA SER A 110 2.65 1.26 20.00
C SER A 110 2.45 0.93 21.49
N PRO A 111 1.66 -0.09 21.89
CA PRO A 111 1.60 -0.50 23.30
C PRO A 111 2.93 -1.06 23.83
N LYS A 112 3.82 -1.56 22.98
CA LYS A 112 5.09 -2.18 23.37
C LYS A 112 6.31 -1.42 22.87
N TYR A 113 6.21 -0.77 21.71
CA TYR A 113 7.34 -0.16 21.03
C TYR A 113 7.03 1.25 20.55
N GLN A 114 8.05 2.10 20.42
CA GLN A 114 7.85 3.42 19.83
C GLN A 114 7.55 3.30 18.34
N THR A 115 6.61 4.12 17.86
CA THR A 115 6.21 4.20 16.45
C THR A 115 6.19 5.64 15.99
N ALA A 116 6.50 5.88 14.71
CA ALA A 116 6.55 7.23 14.16
C ALA A 116 5.90 7.36 12.78
N PHE A 117 5.30 8.52 12.52
CA PHE A 117 4.85 8.91 11.20
C PHE A 117 5.33 10.33 10.87
N VAL A 118 6.06 10.49 9.77
CA VAL A 118 6.59 11.76 9.30
C VAL A 118 6.12 12.03 7.87
N VAL A 119 5.45 13.16 7.66
CA VAL A 119 4.90 13.57 6.36
C VAL A 119 4.79 15.09 6.26
N ASN A 120 5.03 15.63 5.07
CA ASN A 120 4.91 17.07 4.78
C ASN A 120 3.50 17.54 4.41
N THR A 121 2.48 16.98 5.06
CA THR A 121 1.11 17.49 4.98
C THR A 121 0.27 17.07 6.19
N SER A 122 -0.77 17.83 6.51
CA SER A 122 -1.75 17.56 7.56
C SER A 122 -2.94 16.71 7.07
N ALA A 123 -3.00 16.41 5.76
CA ALA A 123 -4.08 15.61 5.18
C ALA A 123 -4.19 14.19 5.78
N TYR A 124 -3.12 13.65 6.37
CA TYR A 124 -3.09 12.31 6.96
C TYR A 124 -3.45 12.23 8.44
N SER A 125 -4.03 13.29 9.02
CA SER A 125 -4.34 13.34 10.46
C SER A 125 -5.17 12.15 10.97
N SER A 126 -6.15 11.68 10.20
CA SER A 126 -6.97 10.49 10.54
C SER A 126 -6.16 9.20 10.70
N VAL A 127 -5.11 8.98 9.90
CA VAL A 127 -4.23 7.80 10.00
C VAL A 127 -3.02 8.03 10.90
N GLY A 128 -2.92 9.20 11.54
CA GLY A 128 -1.94 9.48 12.59
C GLY A 128 -2.31 8.87 13.95
N ARG A 129 -3.56 8.45 14.14
CA ARG A 129 -4.06 7.86 15.38
C ARG A 129 -3.24 6.63 15.76
N GLY A 130 -2.77 6.56 17.01
CA GLY A 130 -2.08 5.39 17.56
C GLY A 130 -0.56 5.35 17.33
N PHE A 131 0.01 6.27 16.55
CA PHE A 131 1.45 6.47 16.51
C PHE A 131 1.95 7.12 17.80
N SER A 132 3.14 6.74 18.25
CA SER A 132 3.78 7.33 19.44
C SER A 132 4.30 8.74 19.17
N THR A 133 4.67 9.04 17.92
CA THR A 133 5.11 10.37 17.47
C THR A 133 4.63 10.63 16.04
N CYS A 134 4.03 11.79 15.80
CA CYS A 134 3.62 12.23 14.46
C CYS A 134 4.21 13.60 14.16
N ILE A 135 4.77 13.76 12.95
CA ILE A 135 5.16 15.04 12.38
C ILE A 135 4.39 15.18 11.07
N MET A 136 3.41 16.07 11.05
CA MET A 136 2.50 16.33 9.93
C MET A 136 2.48 17.83 9.64
N ASP A 137 3.37 18.29 8.78
CA ASP A 137 3.64 19.73 8.61
C ASP A 137 3.78 20.13 7.14
N ASN A 138 2.82 20.92 6.67
CA ASN A 138 2.73 21.39 5.28
C ASN A 138 3.87 22.33 4.86
N THR A 139 4.67 22.81 5.82
CA THR A 139 5.80 23.72 5.56
C THR A 139 7.09 22.99 5.24
N LEU A 140 7.16 21.69 5.50
CA LEU A 140 8.35 20.88 5.27
C LEU A 140 8.52 20.52 3.79
N THR A 141 9.74 20.61 3.30
CA THR A 141 10.14 19.96 2.05
C THR A 141 10.32 18.45 2.26
N ASP A 142 10.39 17.66 1.18
CA ASP A 142 10.72 16.24 1.26
C ASP A 142 12.08 15.99 1.96
N ASN A 143 13.08 16.85 1.73
CA ASN A 143 14.38 16.74 2.40
C ASN A 143 14.26 16.99 3.90
N GLN A 144 13.51 18.01 4.32
CA GLN A 144 13.28 18.27 5.75
C GLN A 144 12.44 17.16 6.39
N THR A 145 11.48 16.59 5.66
CA THR A 145 10.70 15.42 6.10
C THR A 145 11.62 14.23 6.39
N LEU A 146 12.58 13.96 5.48
CA LEU A 146 13.61 12.95 5.70
C LEU A 146 14.48 13.28 6.94
N GLU A 147 14.92 14.52 7.09
CA GLU A 147 15.72 14.96 8.25
C GLU A 147 14.98 14.75 9.58
N GLN A 148 13.68 15.05 9.63
CA GLN A 148 12.84 14.76 10.80
C GLN A 148 12.76 13.26 11.08
N ALA A 149 12.58 12.42 10.04
CA ALA A 149 12.58 10.96 10.22
C ALA A 149 13.91 10.42 10.77
N ILE A 150 15.04 10.94 10.28
CA ILE A 150 16.38 10.58 10.78
C ILE A 150 16.53 11.02 12.25
N ASN A 151 16.18 12.28 12.57
CA ASN A 151 16.24 12.79 13.94
C ASN A 151 15.43 11.93 14.92
N LEU A 152 14.23 11.50 14.52
CA LEU A 152 13.44 10.58 15.34
C LEU A 152 14.16 9.23 15.56
N LEU A 153 14.81 8.66 14.55
CA LEU A 153 15.59 7.42 14.69
C LEU A 153 16.87 7.57 15.53
N GLU A 154 17.43 8.78 15.64
CA GLU A 154 18.59 9.07 16.50
C GLU A 154 18.19 9.16 17.97
N ASN A 155 16.96 9.63 18.25
CA ASN A 155 16.51 9.98 19.60
C ASN A 155 15.47 9.00 20.17
N GLN A 156 14.96 8.06 19.37
CA GLN A 156 13.92 7.11 19.77
C GLN A 156 14.17 5.72 19.20
N GLU A 157 13.80 4.69 19.97
CA GLU A 157 13.86 3.29 19.54
C GLU A 157 12.59 2.87 18.80
N ILE A 158 12.44 3.43 17.60
CA ILE A 158 11.25 3.25 16.76
C ILE A 158 11.28 1.87 16.12
N HIS A 159 10.22 1.07 16.31
CA HIS A 159 10.08 -0.27 15.70
C HIS A 159 9.18 -0.25 14.46
N PHE A 160 8.27 0.72 14.35
CA PHE A 160 7.52 0.97 13.11
C PHE A 160 7.54 2.44 12.75
N MET A 161 8.01 2.74 11.54
CA MET A 161 8.06 4.10 11.01
C MET A 161 7.38 4.17 9.65
N ARG A 162 6.51 5.17 9.46
CA ARG A 162 6.08 5.62 8.14
C ARG A 162 6.76 6.94 7.80
N VAL A 163 7.42 7.01 6.65
CA VAL A 163 7.97 8.25 6.08
C VAL A 163 7.26 8.48 4.76
N HIS A 164 6.66 9.64 4.55
CA HIS A 164 5.89 9.91 3.34
C HIS A 164 6.32 11.22 2.69
N LEU A 165 6.91 11.11 1.49
CA LEU A 165 7.33 12.24 0.66
C LEU A 165 6.24 12.59 -0.35
N GLN A 166 5.72 13.83 -0.31
CA GLN A 166 4.52 14.23 -1.06
C GLN A 166 4.79 14.83 -2.44
N THR A 167 6.01 15.30 -2.69
CA THR A 167 6.28 16.17 -3.85
C THR A 167 5.85 15.56 -5.20
N PRO A 168 6.13 14.28 -5.52
CA PRO A 168 5.79 13.76 -6.84
C PRO A 168 4.28 13.71 -7.11
N GLY A 169 3.45 13.31 -6.15
CA GLY A 169 1.98 13.32 -6.29
C GLY A 169 1.39 14.73 -6.47
N VAL A 170 1.91 15.72 -5.72
CA VAL A 170 1.54 17.13 -5.88
C VAL A 170 1.89 17.64 -7.29
N ILE A 171 3.09 17.34 -7.77
CA ILE A 171 3.51 17.71 -9.13
C ILE A 171 2.64 16.99 -10.18
N GLY A 172 2.32 15.71 -9.97
CA GLY A 172 1.43 14.96 -10.84
C GLY A 172 0.06 15.64 -10.99
N THR A 173 -0.48 16.16 -9.90
CA THR A 173 -1.73 16.96 -9.89
C THR A 173 -1.59 18.26 -10.68
N GLN A 174 -0.48 19.00 -10.48
CA GLN A 174 -0.20 20.22 -11.22
C GLN A 174 -0.05 19.99 -12.73
N ILE A 175 0.56 18.88 -13.13
CA ILE A 175 0.65 18.49 -14.54
C ILE A 175 -0.74 18.27 -15.12
N ALA A 176 -1.61 17.52 -14.44
CA ALA A 176 -2.96 17.26 -14.93
C ALA A 176 -3.80 18.54 -15.12
N MET A 177 -3.62 19.54 -14.24
CA MET A 177 -4.49 20.72 -14.19
C MET A 177 -3.92 21.98 -14.85
N GLY A 178 -2.60 22.05 -15.08
CA GLY A 178 -1.93 23.31 -15.42
C GLY A 178 -0.81 23.21 -16.45
N SER A 179 -0.66 22.09 -17.16
CA SER A 179 0.45 21.88 -18.10
C SER A 179 0.12 22.06 -19.58
N GLU A 180 -1.06 22.56 -19.96
CA GLU A 180 -1.55 22.55 -21.35
C GLU A 180 -0.56 23.13 -22.39
N ASN A 181 0.20 24.16 -22.02
CA ASN A 181 1.17 24.83 -22.90
C ASN A 181 2.63 24.40 -22.65
N LYS A 182 2.86 23.27 -21.97
CA LYS A 182 4.20 22.74 -21.66
C LYS A 182 4.54 21.55 -22.56
N SER A 183 5.82 21.29 -22.79
CA SER A 183 6.30 20.13 -23.57
C SER A 183 5.86 18.78 -22.98
N TYR A 184 5.65 18.73 -21.67
CA TYR A 184 5.20 17.56 -20.91
C TYR A 184 3.68 17.54 -20.66
N ALA A 185 2.89 18.33 -21.39
CA ALA A 185 1.44 18.34 -21.26
C ALA A 185 0.87 16.92 -21.36
N ARG A 186 0.08 16.51 -20.37
CA ARG A 186 -0.54 15.17 -20.32
C ARG A 186 0.46 14.01 -20.48
N ASN A 187 1.72 14.23 -20.08
CA ASN A 187 2.74 13.19 -20.08
C ASN A 187 3.72 13.43 -18.93
N ILE A 188 3.52 12.74 -17.81
CA ILE A 188 4.40 12.86 -16.63
C ILE A 188 5.85 12.44 -16.92
N PHE A 189 6.09 11.67 -17.99
CA PHE A 189 7.42 11.27 -18.45
C PHE A 189 7.92 12.13 -19.63
N GLY A 190 7.20 13.20 -19.97
CA GLY A 190 7.55 14.07 -21.09
C GLY A 190 8.87 14.80 -20.86
N GLU A 191 9.49 15.27 -21.94
CA GLU A 191 10.73 16.04 -21.89
C GLU A 191 10.57 17.29 -21.02
N GLY A 192 11.45 17.43 -20.02
CA GLY A 192 11.42 18.53 -19.05
C GLY A 192 10.30 18.43 -18.01
N SER A 193 9.67 17.27 -17.85
CA SER A 193 8.61 17.07 -16.87
C SER A 193 9.13 17.20 -15.43
N PRO A 194 8.55 18.09 -14.60
CA PRO A 194 8.96 18.23 -13.20
C PRO A 194 8.63 17.00 -12.35
N TYR A 195 7.76 16.09 -12.83
CA TYR A 195 7.49 14.83 -12.16
C TYR A 195 8.72 13.92 -12.17
N VAL A 196 9.50 13.94 -13.27
CA VAL A 196 10.75 13.18 -13.39
C VAL A 196 11.73 13.64 -12.30
N ASP A 197 11.97 14.96 -12.22
CA ASP A 197 12.86 15.54 -11.23
C ASP A 197 12.41 15.25 -9.79
N ALA A 198 11.09 15.30 -9.52
CA ALA A 198 10.54 15.00 -8.21
C ALA A 198 10.77 13.55 -7.79
N VAL A 199 10.51 12.58 -8.68
CA VAL A 199 10.73 11.15 -8.39
C VAL A 199 12.23 10.84 -8.25
N GLU A 200 13.08 11.38 -9.11
CA GLU A 200 14.53 11.17 -9.00
C GLU A 200 15.12 11.81 -7.74
N ASN A 201 14.56 12.94 -7.28
CA ASN A 201 14.91 13.52 -5.99
C ASN A 201 14.45 12.64 -4.82
N ALA A 202 13.24 12.07 -4.87
CA ALA A 202 12.77 11.13 -3.87
C ALA A 202 13.66 9.87 -3.78
N ASP A 203 14.16 9.36 -4.92
CA ASP A 203 15.12 8.24 -4.95
C ASP A 203 16.46 8.61 -4.29
N LYS A 204 16.97 9.84 -4.50
CA LYS A 204 18.16 10.35 -3.80
C LYS A 204 17.94 10.43 -2.28
N LEU A 205 16.77 10.89 -1.85
CA LEU A 205 16.41 10.97 -0.42
C LEU A 205 16.28 9.58 0.21
N LEU A 206 15.71 8.61 -0.50
CA LEU A 206 15.71 7.20 -0.11
C LEU A 206 17.14 6.68 0.09
N GLY A 207 18.07 7.05 -0.81
CA GLY A 207 19.49 6.70 -0.68
C GLY A 207 20.12 7.26 0.59
N LYS A 208 19.92 8.56 0.86
CA LYS A 208 20.39 9.20 2.10
C LYS A 208 19.83 8.51 3.35
N PHE A 209 18.55 8.11 3.33
CA PHE A 209 17.92 7.39 4.44
C PHE A 209 18.58 6.03 4.70
N ILE A 210 18.80 5.25 3.65
CA ILE A 210 19.47 3.94 3.73
C ILE A 210 20.91 4.09 4.21
N ASP A 211 21.63 5.09 3.72
CA ASP A 211 23.00 5.37 4.17
C ASP A 211 23.06 5.71 5.65
N TYR A 212 22.10 6.48 6.17
CA TYR A 212 21.97 6.72 7.60
C TYR A 212 21.74 5.41 8.36
N LEU A 213 20.75 4.59 7.96
CA LEU A 213 20.46 3.31 8.61
C LEU A 213 21.69 2.39 8.67
N LYS A 214 22.50 2.35 7.60
CA LYS A 214 23.75 1.58 7.56
C LYS A 214 24.81 2.14 8.49
N LYS A 215 25.06 3.45 8.46
CA LYS A 215 26.04 4.13 9.33
C LYS A 215 25.69 3.99 10.81
N ALA A 216 24.41 4.04 11.15
CA ALA A 216 23.90 3.87 12.50
C ALA A 216 23.81 2.38 12.94
N GLY A 217 24.18 1.42 12.08
CA GLY A 217 24.07 -0.01 12.37
C GLY A 217 22.64 -0.54 12.46
N LYS A 218 21.64 0.25 12.06
CA LYS A 218 20.21 -0.10 12.12
C LYS A 218 19.72 -0.89 10.89
N TRP A 219 20.48 -0.90 9.79
CA TRP A 219 20.09 -1.59 8.54
C TRP A 219 19.92 -3.10 8.71
N GLU A 220 20.85 -3.78 9.38
CA GLU A 220 20.89 -5.25 9.46
C GLU A 220 19.71 -5.86 10.26
N THR A 221 19.06 -5.07 11.11
CA THR A 221 17.89 -5.46 11.90
C THR A 221 16.58 -4.81 11.41
N SER A 222 16.60 -4.14 10.26
CA SER A 222 15.43 -3.47 9.70
C SER A 222 14.93 -4.13 8.42
N VAL A 223 13.61 -4.13 8.24
CA VAL A 223 12.96 -4.31 6.94
C VAL A 223 12.50 -2.94 6.44
N LEU A 224 12.91 -2.60 5.22
CA LEU A 224 12.48 -1.42 4.48
C LEU A 224 11.46 -1.83 3.42
N ILE A 225 10.31 -1.17 3.43
CA ILE A 225 9.24 -1.29 2.45
C ILE A 225 9.17 0.03 1.69
N VAL A 226 9.36 0.02 0.37
CA VAL A 226 9.24 1.22 -0.47
C VAL A 226 8.09 1.06 -1.45
N THR A 227 7.14 2.00 -1.40
CA THR A 227 5.96 2.03 -2.30
C THR A 227 5.35 3.45 -2.34
N SER A 228 4.08 3.56 -2.70
CA SER A 228 3.28 4.78 -2.73
C SER A 228 1.87 4.50 -2.20
N ASP A 229 1.11 5.51 -1.79
CA ASP A 229 -0.26 5.36 -1.28
C ASP A 229 -1.29 5.38 -2.43
N HIS A 230 -0.97 6.06 -3.52
CA HIS A 230 -1.69 5.98 -4.78
C HIS A 230 -0.75 5.86 -5.99
N GLY A 231 -1.29 5.43 -7.13
CA GLY A 231 -0.59 5.40 -8.39
C GLY A 231 -0.61 6.77 -9.05
N GLN A 232 -0.22 6.83 -10.31
CA GLN A 232 -0.17 8.08 -11.05
C GLN A 232 -0.48 7.81 -12.50
N SER A 233 -1.51 8.46 -13.02
CA SER A 233 -1.81 8.39 -14.45
C SER A 233 -0.68 9.01 -15.26
N LYS A 234 -0.43 8.48 -16.46
CA LYS A 234 0.51 9.06 -17.43
C LYS A 234 0.20 10.51 -17.77
N VAL A 235 -1.06 10.93 -17.63
CA VAL A 235 -1.47 12.33 -17.88
C VAL A 235 -1.42 13.22 -16.63
N GLY A 236 -0.97 12.69 -15.50
CA GLY A 236 -0.98 13.36 -14.21
C GLY A 236 -2.22 13.01 -13.38
N TRP A 237 -2.17 13.36 -12.10
CA TRP A 237 -3.11 12.95 -11.05
C TRP A 237 -3.38 11.42 -11.01
N HIS A 238 -4.52 11.03 -10.45
CA HIS A 238 -4.92 9.66 -10.17
C HIS A 238 -6.43 9.48 -10.49
N PRO A 239 -6.86 9.77 -11.74
CA PRO A 239 -8.25 9.62 -12.15
C PRO A 239 -8.76 8.19 -11.93
N MET A 240 -10.00 8.07 -11.44
CA MET A 240 -10.58 6.81 -10.97
C MET A 240 -10.68 5.72 -12.05
N LEU A 241 -10.89 6.12 -13.30
CA LEU A 241 -11.02 5.18 -14.42
C LEU A 241 -9.67 4.68 -14.93
N ASP A 242 -8.55 5.32 -14.62
CA ASP A 242 -7.24 4.88 -15.08
C ASP A 242 -6.64 3.85 -14.12
N GLU A 243 -6.20 2.70 -14.66
CA GLU A 243 -5.55 1.65 -13.86
C GLU A 243 -4.24 2.14 -13.25
N ASP A 244 -3.51 3.00 -13.95
CA ASP A 244 -2.23 3.53 -13.48
C ASP A 244 -2.37 4.33 -12.17
N SER A 245 -3.60 4.79 -11.84
CA SER A 245 -3.94 5.49 -10.59
C SER A 245 -4.00 4.59 -9.36
N TRP A 246 -4.24 3.28 -9.51
CA TRP A 246 -4.42 2.33 -8.40
C TRP A 246 -3.46 1.15 -8.47
N VAL A 247 -2.30 1.39 -9.09
CA VAL A 247 -1.18 0.46 -9.17
C VAL A 247 0.13 1.17 -8.85
N THR A 248 0.91 0.61 -7.92
CA THR A 248 2.22 1.15 -7.50
C THR A 248 3.30 0.08 -7.55
N PRO A 249 4.57 0.46 -7.72
CA PRO A 249 5.67 -0.47 -7.49
C PRO A 249 5.83 -0.67 -5.97
N LEU A 250 6.26 -1.87 -5.58
CA LEU A 250 6.49 -2.22 -4.18
C LEU A 250 7.75 -3.05 -4.05
N VAL A 251 8.65 -2.66 -3.17
CA VAL A 251 9.86 -3.44 -2.85
C VAL A 251 10.00 -3.61 -1.35
N PHE A 252 10.29 -4.84 -0.94
CA PHE A 252 10.75 -5.19 0.39
C PHE A 252 12.26 -5.42 0.32
N ALA A 253 13.03 -4.91 1.29
CA ALA A 253 14.46 -5.13 1.39
C ALA A 253 14.93 -5.09 2.84
N GLY A 254 16.09 -5.67 3.14
CA GLY A 254 16.67 -5.69 4.48
C GLY A 254 16.62 -7.07 5.13
N SER A 255 16.52 -7.09 6.46
CA SER A 255 16.70 -8.29 7.29
C SER A 255 15.77 -9.45 6.90
N GLY A 256 16.35 -10.59 6.51
CA GLY A 256 15.63 -11.82 6.16
C GLY A 256 14.80 -11.78 4.87
N ILE A 257 14.77 -10.65 4.14
CA ILE A 257 14.04 -10.53 2.88
C ILE A 257 14.78 -11.25 1.77
N ALA A 258 14.04 -11.99 0.93
CA ALA A 258 14.62 -12.69 -0.22
C ALA A 258 15.28 -11.72 -1.19
N ARG A 259 16.42 -12.11 -1.76
CA ARG A 259 17.20 -11.27 -2.68
C ARG A 259 16.86 -11.60 -4.13
N GLY A 260 16.61 -10.58 -4.94
CA GLY A 260 16.32 -10.73 -6.38
C GLY A 260 15.02 -11.45 -6.67
N ARG A 261 14.11 -11.55 -5.69
CA ARG A 261 12.82 -12.23 -5.85
C ARG A 261 11.81 -11.30 -6.50
N ARG A 262 10.93 -11.87 -7.31
CA ARG A 262 9.77 -11.18 -7.86
C ARG A 262 8.50 -11.92 -7.46
N LEU A 263 7.53 -11.17 -6.96
CA LEU A 263 6.17 -11.67 -6.76
C LEU A 263 5.26 -11.06 -7.85
N PRO A 264 4.35 -11.85 -8.44
CA PRO A 264 3.51 -11.40 -9.55
C PRO A 264 2.43 -10.38 -9.13
N TYR A 265 2.06 -10.35 -7.84
CA TYR A 265 0.91 -9.60 -7.35
C TYR A 265 1.01 -9.29 -5.85
N PHE A 266 0.36 -8.21 -5.41
CA PHE A 266 0.25 -7.82 -3.99
C PHE A 266 -0.92 -6.85 -3.80
N GLU A 267 -1.68 -6.97 -2.70
CA GLU A 267 -2.73 -6.01 -2.31
C GLU A 267 -2.26 -5.13 -1.15
N HIS A 268 -2.50 -3.82 -1.17
CA HIS A 268 -2.04 -2.94 -0.07
C HIS A 268 -2.67 -3.27 1.29
N THR A 269 -3.84 -3.91 1.31
CA THR A 269 -4.44 -4.46 2.53
C THR A 269 -3.58 -5.54 3.18
N ASP A 270 -2.67 -6.17 2.44
CA ASP A 270 -1.71 -7.16 2.96
C ASP A 270 -0.52 -6.50 3.69
N LEU A 271 -0.29 -5.18 3.53
CA LEU A 271 0.84 -4.49 4.19
C LEU A 271 0.70 -4.52 5.72
N ALA A 272 -0.45 -4.11 6.26
CA ALA A 272 -0.71 -4.10 7.71
C ALA A 272 -0.48 -5.47 8.39
N PRO A 273 -1.10 -6.59 7.93
CA PRO A 273 -0.85 -7.90 8.50
C PRO A 273 0.59 -8.38 8.26
N THR A 274 1.24 -8.01 7.15
CA THR A 274 2.66 -8.32 6.92
C THR A 274 3.58 -7.59 7.91
N ILE A 275 3.37 -6.29 8.12
CA ILE A 275 4.15 -5.46 9.05
C ILE A 275 3.99 -5.96 10.48
N THR A 276 2.76 -6.22 10.92
CA THR A 276 2.50 -6.75 12.27
C THR A 276 3.13 -8.13 12.45
N TRP A 277 3.03 -9.01 11.46
CA TRP A 277 3.68 -10.32 11.49
C TRP A 277 5.21 -10.22 11.61
N LEU A 278 5.84 -9.35 10.83
CA LEU A 278 7.30 -9.11 10.91
C LEU A 278 7.74 -8.64 12.30
N LEU A 279 6.89 -7.90 13.02
CA LEU A 279 7.16 -7.36 14.35
C LEU A 279 6.61 -8.22 15.50
N GLY A 280 6.16 -9.45 15.21
CA GLY A 280 5.60 -10.36 16.21
C GLY A 280 4.29 -9.88 16.86
N ALA A 281 3.57 -8.96 16.20
CA ALA A 281 2.27 -8.43 16.63
C ALA A 281 1.11 -9.15 15.92
N LYS A 282 -0.10 -9.01 16.49
CA LYS A 282 -1.32 -9.52 15.86
C LYS A 282 -1.73 -8.61 14.70
N SER A 283 -2.36 -9.18 13.67
CA SER A 283 -2.98 -8.40 12.60
C SER A 283 -4.02 -7.43 13.17
N PRO A 284 -4.15 -6.20 12.61
CA PRO A 284 -5.04 -5.19 13.17
C PRO A 284 -6.51 -5.61 13.11
N ASN A 285 -6.93 -6.19 12.00
CA ASN A 285 -8.30 -6.68 11.77
C ASN A 285 -8.24 -8.09 11.13
N THR A 286 -9.31 -8.87 11.28
CA THR A 286 -9.40 -10.27 10.82
C THR A 286 -10.79 -10.62 10.25
N ASP A 287 -11.51 -9.62 9.74
CA ASP A 287 -12.80 -9.82 9.08
C ASP A 287 -12.65 -10.30 7.63
N GLY A 288 -13.76 -10.59 6.95
CA GLY A 288 -13.76 -11.07 5.57
C GLY A 288 -13.25 -10.06 4.52
N GLY A 289 -12.94 -8.83 4.92
CA GLY A 289 -12.29 -7.81 4.08
C GLY A 289 -10.79 -7.69 4.33
N SER A 290 -10.26 -8.42 5.30
CA SER A 290 -8.89 -8.27 5.78
C SER A 290 -7.87 -8.95 4.85
N GLY A 291 -6.74 -8.28 4.62
CA GLY A 291 -5.59 -8.85 3.92
C GLY A 291 -4.88 -9.92 4.75
N LYS A 292 -3.85 -10.52 4.18
CA LYS A 292 -3.06 -11.59 4.80
C LYS A 292 -1.58 -11.22 4.82
N ALA A 293 -0.87 -11.70 5.84
CA ALA A 293 0.58 -11.54 5.88
C ALA A 293 1.22 -12.33 4.73
N VAL A 294 2.01 -11.65 3.90
CA VAL A 294 2.71 -12.26 2.77
C VAL A 294 4.09 -12.70 3.24
N LYS A 295 4.24 -13.98 3.54
CA LYS A 295 5.49 -14.56 4.08
C LYS A 295 6.51 -14.83 2.99
N GLU A 296 6.04 -14.97 1.76
CA GLU A 296 6.78 -15.24 0.53
C GLU A 296 7.72 -14.08 0.14
N ILE A 297 7.73 -12.98 0.89
CA ILE A 297 8.78 -11.96 0.82
C ILE A 297 10.10 -12.42 1.47
N MET A 298 10.07 -13.40 2.38
CA MET A 298 11.24 -13.82 3.15
C MET A 298 12.09 -14.85 2.42
N GLU A 299 13.41 -14.79 2.59
CA GLU A 299 14.37 -15.69 1.92
C GLU A 299 14.13 -17.17 2.21
N ASN A 300 13.65 -17.48 3.42
CA ASN A 300 13.42 -18.84 3.91
C ASN A 300 12.02 -19.39 3.61
N VAL A 301 11.19 -18.65 2.87
CA VAL A 301 9.85 -19.08 2.45
C VAL A 301 9.86 -19.32 0.94
N ASP A 302 9.31 -20.46 0.53
CA ASP A 302 9.11 -20.76 -0.89
C ASP A 302 7.99 -19.89 -1.46
N ALA A 303 8.24 -19.28 -2.61
CA ALA A 303 7.32 -18.42 -3.32
C ALA A 303 6.77 -19.07 -4.61
N ALA A 304 7.15 -20.33 -4.91
CA ALA A 304 6.75 -21.00 -6.16
C ALA A 304 5.24 -21.17 -6.30
N SER A 305 4.52 -21.36 -5.19
CA SER A 305 3.06 -21.48 -5.15
C SER A 305 2.35 -20.19 -4.75
N TYR A 306 3.02 -19.05 -4.81
CA TYR A 306 2.42 -17.77 -4.44
C TYR A 306 1.41 -17.33 -5.50
N ASP A 307 0.14 -17.57 -5.20
CA ASP A 307 -1.02 -17.20 -6.03
C ASP A 307 -2.11 -16.59 -5.13
N PRO A 308 -1.92 -15.35 -4.66
CA PRO A 308 -2.91 -14.69 -3.81
C PRO A 308 -4.17 -14.34 -4.63
N PRO A 309 -5.35 -14.26 -3.98
CA PRO A 309 -6.52 -13.67 -4.60
C PRO A 309 -6.25 -12.24 -5.09
N GLN A 310 -6.90 -11.85 -6.18
CA GLN A 310 -6.78 -10.51 -6.78
C GLN A 310 -8.06 -9.69 -6.55
N TYR A 311 -8.50 -9.63 -5.30
CA TYR A 311 -9.76 -9.03 -4.89
C TYR A 311 -9.84 -7.53 -5.16
N ILE A 312 -8.88 -6.74 -4.70
CA ILE A 312 -8.84 -5.28 -4.92
C ILE A 312 -8.82 -4.97 -6.41
N LYS A 313 -8.03 -5.71 -7.19
CA LYS A 313 -8.01 -5.53 -8.65
C LYS A 313 -9.37 -5.81 -9.28
N THR A 314 -10.03 -6.89 -8.85
CA THR A 314 -11.37 -7.26 -9.32
C THR A 314 -12.39 -6.19 -8.95
N VAL A 315 -12.40 -5.73 -7.69
CA VAL A 315 -13.31 -4.69 -7.20
C VAL A 315 -13.10 -3.38 -7.96
N ASN A 316 -11.86 -2.95 -8.19
CA ASN A 316 -11.56 -1.75 -8.96
C ASN A 316 -12.03 -1.87 -10.42
N GLN A 317 -11.86 -3.04 -11.05
CA GLN A 317 -12.40 -3.32 -12.38
C GLN A 317 -13.94 -3.23 -12.39
N GLN A 318 -14.60 -3.80 -11.39
CA GLN A 318 -16.05 -3.72 -11.26
C GLN A 318 -16.53 -2.27 -11.05
N ILE A 319 -15.88 -1.47 -10.22
CA ILE A 319 -16.20 -0.04 -10.02
C ILE A 319 -16.06 0.74 -11.34
N ARG A 320 -14.96 0.50 -12.07
CA ARG A 320 -14.75 1.11 -13.39
C ARG A 320 -15.84 0.71 -14.37
N GLN A 321 -16.20 -0.57 -14.44
CA GLN A 321 -17.27 -1.07 -15.31
C GLN A 321 -18.63 -0.46 -14.94
N TYR A 322 -18.96 -0.45 -13.65
CA TYR A 322 -20.19 0.14 -13.11
C TYR A 322 -20.31 1.60 -13.54
N THR A 323 -19.24 2.39 -13.38
CA THR A 323 -19.23 3.81 -13.76
C THR A 323 -19.52 4.03 -15.24
N ILE A 324 -18.93 3.21 -16.12
CA ILE A 324 -19.14 3.29 -17.58
C ILE A 324 -20.55 2.85 -17.95
N LEU A 325 -21.04 1.75 -17.38
CA LEU A 325 -22.38 1.24 -17.64
C LEU A 325 -23.46 2.22 -17.16
N LEU A 326 -23.28 2.80 -15.97
CA LEU A 326 -24.19 3.80 -15.43
C LEU A 326 -24.27 5.02 -16.35
N ALA A 327 -23.13 5.53 -16.82
CA ALA A 327 -23.10 6.65 -17.77
C ALA A 327 -23.87 6.32 -19.07
N ARG A 328 -23.72 5.10 -19.60
CA ARG A 328 -24.47 4.66 -20.80
C ARG A 328 -25.97 4.55 -20.52
N LEU A 329 -26.35 3.95 -19.39
CA LEU A 329 -27.76 3.82 -19.01
C LEU A 329 -28.41 5.19 -18.85
N VAL A 330 -27.73 6.16 -18.26
CA VAL A 330 -28.23 7.54 -18.11
C VAL A 330 -28.50 8.18 -19.47
N LEU A 331 -27.63 7.98 -20.47
CA LEU A 331 -27.84 8.49 -21.83
C LEU A 331 -29.06 7.84 -22.51
N VAL A 332 -29.31 6.55 -22.28
CA VAL A 332 -30.50 5.85 -22.81
C VAL A 332 -31.77 6.31 -22.09
N ALA A 333 -31.70 6.47 -20.77
CA ALA A 333 -32.82 6.87 -19.93
C ALA A 333 -33.41 8.24 -20.28
N GLU A 334 -32.67 9.10 -20.99
CA GLU A 334 -33.20 10.36 -21.56
C GLU A 334 -34.44 10.12 -22.44
N LYS A 335 -34.47 8.97 -23.14
CA LYS A 335 -35.53 8.62 -24.11
C LYS A 335 -36.38 7.43 -23.67
N ASP A 336 -35.93 6.68 -22.65
CA ASP A 336 -36.57 5.45 -22.20
C ASP A 336 -36.80 5.44 -20.67
N ASN A 337 -38.04 5.68 -20.27
CA ASN A 337 -38.45 5.68 -18.86
C ASN A 337 -38.39 4.28 -18.21
N TYR A 338 -38.41 3.19 -18.99
CA TYR A 338 -38.20 1.86 -18.45
C TYR A 338 -36.76 1.69 -17.97
N VAL A 339 -35.79 2.12 -18.78
CA VAL A 339 -34.37 2.17 -18.36
C VAL A 339 -34.17 3.15 -17.19
N ALA A 340 -34.88 4.28 -17.17
CA ALA A 340 -34.85 5.19 -16.01
C ALA A 340 -35.28 4.50 -14.72
N ASN A 341 -36.37 3.72 -14.75
CA ASN A 341 -36.82 2.93 -13.60
C ASN A 341 -35.80 1.86 -13.18
N ILE A 342 -35.09 1.25 -14.14
CA ILE A 342 -34.00 0.33 -13.84
C ILE A 342 -32.91 1.05 -13.05
N ILE A 343 -32.44 2.21 -13.52
CA ILE A 343 -31.43 3.02 -12.81
C ILE A 343 -31.88 3.33 -11.37
N SER A 344 -33.11 3.82 -11.20
CA SER A 344 -33.67 4.11 -9.87
C SER A 344 -33.78 2.87 -8.96
N SER A 345 -33.87 1.67 -9.54
CA SER A 345 -33.99 0.45 -8.76
C SER A 345 -32.64 -0.20 -8.45
N LEU A 346 -31.58 0.10 -9.22
CA LEU A 346 -30.19 -0.33 -8.94
C LEU A 346 -29.67 0.28 -7.62
N SER A 347 -30.20 1.43 -7.21
CA SER A 347 -29.82 2.11 -5.97
C SER A 347 -30.62 1.67 -4.73
N ASN A 348 -31.70 0.90 -4.88
CA ASN A 348 -32.71 0.70 -3.84
C ASN A 348 -32.98 -0.77 -3.47
N GLU A 349 -32.05 -1.70 -3.75
CA GLU A 349 -32.20 -3.16 -3.44
C GLU A 349 -33.44 -3.85 -4.07
N ASN A 350 -34.20 -3.13 -4.90
CA ASN A 350 -35.42 -3.65 -5.50
C ASN A 350 -35.13 -4.64 -6.65
N LEU A 351 -34.02 -4.43 -7.37
CA LEU A 351 -33.64 -5.27 -8.51
C LEU A 351 -32.70 -6.41 -8.14
N THR A 352 -31.92 -6.25 -7.08
CA THR A 352 -30.92 -7.22 -6.63
C THR A 352 -31.00 -7.33 -5.12
N PRO A 353 -30.73 -8.52 -4.53
CA PRO A 353 -30.79 -8.69 -3.08
C PRO A 353 -29.90 -7.71 -2.31
N GLU A 354 -28.86 -7.19 -2.97
CA GLU A 354 -27.91 -6.23 -2.45
C GLU A 354 -27.62 -5.15 -3.50
N PRO A 355 -27.28 -3.92 -3.07
CA PRO A 355 -26.88 -2.85 -3.98
C PRO A 355 -25.44 -3.05 -4.46
N PHE A 356 -25.05 -2.38 -5.54
CA PHE A 356 -23.64 -2.35 -5.95
C PHE A 356 -22.81 -1.62 -4.88
N TYR A 357 -21.70 -2.23 -4.46
CA TYR A 357 -20.74 -1.67 -3.51
C TYR A 357 -19.77 -0.73 -4.24
N HIS A 358 -20.26 0.46 -4.63
CA HIS A 358 -19.44 1.54 -5.21
C HIS A 358 -18.79 2.42 -4.13
N GLN A 359 -17.90 3.33 -4.55
CA GLN A 359 -17.11 4.17 -3.66
C GLN A 359 -17.92 5.08 -2.71
N ASP A 360 -19.11 5.55 -3.11
CA ASP A 360 -19.87 6.48 -2.26
C ASP A 360 -20.52 5.77 -1.07
N ARG A 361 -20.49 4.43 -1.10
CA ARG A 361 -20.96 3.54 -0.03
C ARG A 361 -19.81 2.80 0.64
N ILE A 362 -18.58 3.31 0.58
CA ILE A 362 -17.40 2.57 1.07
C ILE A 362 -17.50 2.16 2.55
N THR A 363 -18.17 2.97 3.37
CA THR A 363 -18.41 2.69 4.79
C THR A 363 -19.46 1.61 5.03
N ASP A 364 -20.17 1.18 3.99
CA ASP A 364 -21.18 0.12 4.02
C ASP A 364 -20.64 -1.22 3.47
N TRP A 365 -19.42 -1.26 2.93
CA TRP A 365 -18.87 -2.46 2.30
C TRP A 365 -18.78 -3.64 3.25
N TYR A 366 -18.59 -3.40 4.56
CA TYR A 366 -18.56 -4.44 5.58
C TYR A 366 -19.85 -5.28 5.64
N LYS A 367 -20.98 -4.73 5.17
CA LYS A 367 -22.28 -5.44 5.13
C LYS A 367 -22.25 -6.66 4.21
N ALA A 368 -21.32 -6.72 3.25
CA ALA A 368 -21.10 -7.88 2.40
C ALA A 368 -20.53 -9.10 3.17
N GLY A 369 -19.95 -8.89 4.36
CA GLY A 369 -19.38 -9.94 5.20
C GLY A 369 -18.04 -10.52 4.71
N SER A 370 -17.79 -10.56 3.40
CA SER A 370 -16.52 -10.97 2.78
C SER A 370 -16.30 -10.28 1.44
N THR A 371 -15.03 -10.13 1.04
CA THR A 371 -14.69 -9.53 -0.26
C THR A 371 -15.18 -10.40 -1.43
N GLU A 372 -15.15 -11.72 -1.28
CA GLU A 372 -15.67 -12.67 -2.26
C GLU A 372 -17.17 -12.46 -2.51
N HIS A 373 -17.93 -12.29 -1.43
CA HIS A 373 -19.37 -12.00 -1.53
C HIS A 373 -19.64 -10.62 -2.12
N LEU A 374 -18.87 -9.60 -1.74
CA LEU A 374 -18.93 -8.26 -2.34
C LEU A 374 -18.74 -8.32 -3.86
N ILE A 375 -17.71 -9.02 -4.32
CA ILE A 375 -17.42 -9.20 -5.75
C ILE A 375 -18.59 -9.89 -6.46
N LYS A 376 -19.15 -10.94 -5.85
CA LYS A 376 -20.29 -11.67 -6.41
C LYS A 376 -21.56 -10.80 -6.49
N ALA A 377 -21.85 -10.02 -5.46
CA ALA A 377 -22.98 -9.11 -5.43
C ALA A 377 -22.83 -8.03 -6.52
N ASN A 378 -21.64 -7.43 -6.64
CA ASN A 378 -21.32 -6.47 -7.69
C ASN A 378 -21.50 -7.07 -9.10
N GLU A 379 -21.07 -8.31 -9.32
CA GLU A 379 -21.19 -8.99 -10.62
C GLU A 379 -22.65 -9.15 -11.05
N ILE A 380 -23.53 -9.53 -10.12
CA ILE A 380 -24.97 -9.65 -10.40
C ILE A 380 -25.55 -8.31 -10.87
N VAL A 381 -25.15 -7.21 -10.24
CA VAL A 381 -25.62 -5.87 -10.63
C VAL A 381 -25.07 -5.48 -12.00
N LEU A 382 -23.78 -5.72 -12.27
CA LEU A 382 -23.15 -5.43 -13.56
C LEU A 382 -23.82 -6.18 -14.72
N LEU A 383 -24.13 -7.47 -14.54
CA LEU A 383 -24.84 -8.26 -15.54
C LEU A 383 -26.22 -7.67 -15.86
N LYS A 384 -26.98 -7.25 -14.84
CA LYS A 384 -28.28 -6.59 -15.05
C LYS A 384 -28.16 -5.25 -15.77
N MET A 385 -27.13 -4.46 -15.45
CA MET A 385 -26.87 -3.20 -16.15
C MET A 385 -26.55 -3.44 -17.63
N GLN A 386 -25.81 -4.50 -17.94
CA GLN A 386 -25.52 -4.89 -19.32
C GLN A 386 -26.79 -5.35 -20.04
N GLU A 387 -27.60 -6.21 -19.43
CA GLU A 387 -28.88 -6.65 -20.00
C GLU A 387 -29.79 -5.46 -20.33
N ALA A 388 -29.91 -4.49 -19.41
CA ALA A 388 -30.73 -3.30 -19.58
C ALA A 388 -30.34 -2.44 -20.79
N LEU A 389 -29.06 -2.40 -21.17
CA LEU A 389 -28.58 -1.67 -22.36
C LEU A 389 -28.95 -2.36 -23.68
N HIS A 390 -29.33 -3.64 -23.66
CA HIS A 390 -29.70 -4.39 -24.87
C HIS A 390 -31.23 -4.47 -25.08
N ILE A 391 -32.01 -3.91 -24.16
CA ILE A 391 -33.46 -3.82 -24.27
C ILE A 391 -33.78 -2.82 -25.38
N LYS A 392 -34.48 -3.28 -26.42
CA LYS A 392 -34.83 -2.51 -27.62
C LYS A 392 -36.22 -1.91 -27.52
#